data_AF-A0A1G4T679-F1
#
_entry.id   AF-A0A1G4T679-F1
#
_cell.length_a   1.000
_cell.length_b   1.000
_cell.length_c   1.000
_cell.angle_alpha   90.00
_cell.angle_beta   90.00
_cell.angle_gamma   90.00
#
_symmetry.space_group_name_H-M   'P 1'
#
loop_
_entity.id
_entity.type
_entity.pdbx_description
1 polymer ?
#
loop_
_entity_poly.entity_id
_entity_poly.type
_entity_poly.pdbx_seq_one_letter_code
_entity_poly.pdbx_strand_id
1 'polypeptide(L)'
;MSRKEKGINPKLIAVMTGVEPLLDETPTVAMLPGRAAAMIARRIKKVAPAYKPNKQRLRCKQCGHASVYDIGMTIFNGAGWLKVVENSDYPTNPDTDFDLPGKLIDNAQFTGYIRCTKCNGAGEWEFTSPLFTLDLMGRVMRAKAEPDAGFMLGLMKLYDGTTPQWVSEGEERFLERLGNDPADSHLWNKLGNLYYKGGRPELATAVFEHAVEVDASHVESHYSLADLLLQIGELELAAWHFRQALVYARAYTRLDALKLRDFLADSLCKLLDIHRETKSKIPFLPMEEELAPMKQADETAAAAAQELHLYEFDLRSGDRESFLPVAEMYMGTLADNIPEHERKLRKHETMQQLEGGGRKAMSKDKVGYPDKGWGSERQPIIVKVRTEERAAQVARVCDHFNWHYIMGMEFTEDLSDLKKALKERFAPANIYDPCPCGSEVKYKFCCAKTMKNFDLNDYLNTFAIGSSS
;
A
#
# COMPACT_ATOMS: atom_id res chain seq x y z
N MET A 1 -9.80 34.65 15.86
CA MET A 1 -9.09 33.71 14.98
C MET A 1 -8.13 32.89 15.83
N SER A 2 -8.36 31.58 15.94
CA SER A 2 -7.44 30.72 16.70
C SER A 2 -6.11 30.63 15.93
N ARG A 3 -4.99 30.38 16.62
CA ARG A 3 -3.65 30.17 16.05
C ARG A 3 -3.57 29.20 14.85
N LYS A 4 -4.64 28.43 14.56
CA LYS A 4 -4.74 27.44 13.47
C LYS A 4 -4.92 28.02 12.07
N GLU A 5 -5.28 29.30 11.93
CA GLU A 5 -5.60 29.91 10.62
C GLU A 5 -4.42 30.65 9.99
N LYS A 6 -3.27 30.73 10.68
CA LYS A 6 -2.05 31.39 10.16
C LYS A 6 -0.96 30.36 9.99
N GLY A 7 -0.30 30.38 8.84
CA GLY A 7 0.77 29.44 8.50
C GLY A 7 0.44 28.54 7.33
N ILE A 8 -0.29 29.01 6.33
CA ILE A 8 -0.36 28.34 5.02
C ILE A 8 0.28 29.29 4.03
N ASN A 9 1.15 28.77 3.17
CA ASN A 9 1.80 29.58 2.15
C ASN A 9 0.78 30.02 1.09
N PRO A 10 0.61 31.33 0.82
CA PRO A 10 -0.29 31.79 -0.25
C PRO A 10 0.04 31.16 -1.61
N LYS A 11 1.33 30.95 -1.90
CA LYS A 11 1.78 30.31 -3.14
C LYS A 11 1.30 28.87 -3.26
N LEU A 12 1.13 28.15 -2.14
CA LEU A 12 0.57 26.78 -2.19
C LEU A 12 -0.85 26.82 -2.77
N ILE A 13 -1.68 27.75 -2.30
CA ILE A 13 -3.05 27.92 -2.80
C ILE A 13 -3.02 28.29 -4.28
N ALA A 14 -2.17 29.24 -4.66
CA ALA A 14 -2.03 29.68 -6.05
C ALA A 14 -1.64 28.53 -6.98
N VAL A 15 -0.60 27.76 -6.62
CA VAL A 15 -0.12 26.65 -7.46
C VAL A 15 -1.16 25.52 -7.55
N MET A 16 -1.88 25.22 -6.46
CA MET A 16 -2.88 24.14 -6.46
C MET A 16 -4.20 24.51 -7.17
N THR A 17 -4.62 25.77 -7.09
CA THR A 17 -5.94 26.21 -7.58
C THR A 17 -5.88 27.02 -8.87
N GLY A 18 -4.70 27.50 -9.26
CA GLY A 18 -4.52 28.48 -10.34
C GLY A 18 -5.01 29.89 -9.98
N VAL A 19 -5.47 30.12 -8.75
CA VAL A 19 -6.02 31.40 -8.30
C VAL A 19 -5.09 32.01 -7.26
N GLU A 20 -4.53 33.17 -7.58
CA GLU A 20 -3.72 33.94 -6.64
C GLU A 20 -4.59 34.49 -5.50
N PRO A 21 -4.26 34.21 -4.23
CA PRO A 21 -4.95 34.81 -3.09
C PRO A 21 -4.82 36.34 -3.11
N LEU A 22 -5.84 37.04 -2.60
CA LEU A 22 -5.76 38.48 -2.43
C LEU A 22 -4.62 38.83 -1.46
N LEU A 23 -3.90 39.93 -1.73
CA LEU A 23 -2.71 40.36 -0.98
C LEU A 23 -2.94 40.48 0.54
N ASP A 24 -4.16 40.84 0.95
CA ASP A 24 -4.53 41.02 2.37
C ASP A 24 -5.25 39.80 2.98
N GLU A 25 -5.55 38.77 2.18
CA GLU A 25 -6.25 37.58 2.64
C GLU A 25 -5.25 36.59 3.28
N THR A 26 -5.54 36.19 4.52
CA THR A 26 -4.74 35.17 5.21
C THR A 26 -5.19 33.79 4.76
N PRO A 27 -4.31 32.96 4.15
CA PRO A 27 -4.71 31.66 3.67
C PRO A 27 -5.18 30.74 4.80
N THR A 28 -6.34 30.11 4.62
CA THR A 28 -6.92 29.17 5.58
C THR A 28 -7.08 27.79 4.97
N VAL A 29 -7.29 26.79 5.82
CA VAL A 29 -7.54 25.41 5.38
C VAL A 29 -8.74 25.32 4.42
N ALA A 30 -9.74 26.19 4.56
CA ALA A 30 -10.91 26.20 3.69
C ALA A 30 -10.58 26.57 2.23
N MET A 31 -9.41 27.17 1.99
CA MET A 31 -8.91 27.51 0.66
C MET A 31 -8.13 26.37 0.00
N LEU A 32 -7.76 25.32 0.76
CA LEU A 32 -7.11 24.13 0.19
C LEU A 32 -8.14 23.28 -0.55
N PRO A 33 -7.81 22.77 -1.75
CA PRO A 33 -8.63 21.77 -2.41
C PRO A 33 -8.52 20.41 -1.68
N GLY A 34 -9.39 19.47 -2.06
CA GLY A 34 -9.38 18.12 -1.52
C GLY A 34 -10.37 17.90 -0.38
N ARG A 35 -11.10 16.76 -0.44
CA ARG A 35 -12.09 16.41 0.58
C ARG A 35 -11.42 15.77 1.79
N ALA A 36 -10.38 14.97 1.58
CA ALA A 36 -9.65 14.33 2.67
C ALA A 36 -8.91 15.38 3.51
N ALA A 37 -8.31 16.39 2.90
CA ALA A 37 -7.64 17.49 3.61
C ALA A 37 -8.58 18.19 4.61
N ALA A 38 -9.82 18.45 4.19
CA ALA A 38 -10.85 19.04 5.06
C ALA A 38 -11.24 18.10 6.22
N MET A 39 -11.32 16.78 5.98
CA MET A 39 -11.59 15.79 7.03
C MET A 39 -10.46 15.74 8.05
N ILE A 40 -9.21 15.70 7.57
CA ILE A 40 -8.00 15.67 8.40
C ILE A 40 -7.92 16.92 9.26
N ALA A 41 -8.13 18.11 8.69
CA ALA A 41 -8.09 19.35 9.45
C ALA A 41 -9.11 19.42 10.59
N ARG A 42 -10.33 18.89 10.37
CA ARG A 42 -11.37 18.81 11.41
C ARG A 42 -10.99 17.85 12.54
N ARG A 43 -10.23 16.79 12.24
CA ARG A 43 -9.85 15.72 13.18
C ARG A 43 -8.36 15.67 13.47
N ILE A 44 -7.64 16.77 13.27
CA ILE A 44 -6.17 16.84 13.32
C ILE A 44 -5.57 16.30 14.62
N LYS A 45 -6.31 16.37 15.74
CA LYS A 45 -5.87 15.84 17.05
C LYS A 45 -5.76 14.31 17.09
N LYS A 46 -6.39 13.59 16.16
CA LYS A 46 -6.27 12.13 16.04
C LYS A 46 -5.02 11.71 15.27
N VAL A 47 -4.47 12.60 14.45
CA VAL A 47 -3.23 12.33 13.70
C VAL A 47 -2.06 12.47 14.64
N ALA A 48 -1.26 11.41 14.77
CA ALA A 48 -0.06 11.44 15.59
C ALA A 48 1.00 12.33 14.91
N PRO A 49 1.64 13.25 15.63
CA PRO A 49 2.73 14.02 15.04
C PRO A 49 3.91 13.10 14.74
N ALA A 50 4.60 13.34 13.63
CA ALA A 50 5.78 12.57 13.24
C ALA A 50 6.89 12.60 14.30
N TYR A 51 6.98 13.70 15.05
CA TYR A 51 7.97 13.92 16.10
C TYR A 51 7.31 14.44 17.37
N LYS A 52 7.97 14.23 18.52
CA LYS A 52 7.54 14.85 19.78
C LYS A 52 7.64 16.38 19.66
N PRO A 53 6.66 17.13 20.20
CA PRO A 53 6.70 18.59 20.15
C PRO A 53 7.97 19.17 20.78
N ASN A 54 8.65 20.05 20.05
CA ASN A 54 9.85 20.75 20.49
C ASN A 54 9.60 22.25 20.40
N LYS A 55 9.08 22.82 21.49
CA LYS A 55 8.61 24.21 21.50
C LYS A 55 9.74 25.17 21.85
N GLN A 56 10.07 26.05 20.91
CA GLN A 56 11.10 27.08 21.08
C GLN A 56 10.54 28.48 20.83
N ARG A 57 11.08 29.47 21.56
CA ARG A 57 10.73 30.88 21.36
C ARG A 57 11.60 31.49 20.27
N LEU A 58 10.98 31.78 19.13
CA LEU A 58 11.66 32.33 17.96
C LEU A 58 11.17 33.74 17.67
N ARG A 59 12.08 34.60 17.20
CA ARG A 59 11.78 35.90 16.61
C ARG A 59 11.85 35.78 15.08
N CYS A 60 10.80 36.23 14.41
CA CYS A 60 10.80 36.38 12.97
C CYS A 60 11.65 37.60 12.59
N LYS A 61 12.71 37.42 11.79
CA LYS A 61 13.58 38.54 11.39
C LYS A 61 12.88 39.53 10.46
N GLN A 62 11.90 39.08 9.67
CA GLN A 62 11.16 39.93 8.74
C GLN A 62 10.28 41.00 9.43
N CYS A 63 9.61 40.67 10.54
CA CYS A 63 8.67 41.60 11.20
C CYS A 63 8.95 41.85 12.69
N GLY A 64 10.02 41.27 13.23
CA GLY A 64 10.43 41.38 14.64
C GLY A 64 9.52 40.65 15.65
N HIS A 65 8.44 40.01 15.20
CA HIS A 65 7.49 39.33 16.08
C HIS A 65 8.10 38.06 16.69
N ALA A 66 8.03 37.95 18.03
CA ALA A 66 8.48 36.78 18.75
C ALA A 66 7.29 35.96 19.29
N SER A 67 7.32 34.65 19.08
CA SER A 67 6.30 33.71 19.57
C SER A 67 6.93 32.35 19.85
N VAL A 68 6.13 31.43 20.38
CA VAL A 68 6.54 30.03 20.60
C VAL A 68 6.09 29.20 19.41
N TYR A 69 7.03 28.49 18.79
CA TYR A 69 6.83 27.62 17.63
C TYR A 69 7.33 26.21 17.94
N ASP A 70 6.74 25.22 17.28
CA ASP A 70 7.24 23.85 17.32
C ASP A 70 8.27 23.66 16.20
N ILE A 71 9.54 23.47 16.57
CA ILE A 71 10.64 23.29 15.60
C ILE A 71 10.82 21.82 15.18
N GLY A 72 10.01 20.91 15.73
CA GLY A 72 10.10 19.49 15.43
C GLY A 72 11.43 18.86 15.87
N MET A 73 11.88 17.88 15.11
CA MET A 73 13.16 17.22 15.31
C MET A 73 14.30 18.10 14.81
N THR A 74 15.38 18.15 15.59
CA THR A 74 16.62 18.81 15.19
C THR A 74 17.53 17.81 14.48
N ILE A 75 17.91 18.11 13.25
CA ILE A 75 18.88 17.33 12.47
C ILE A 75 20.17 18.13 12.42
N PHE A 76 21.26 17.56 12.89
CA PHE A 76 22.53 18.27 13.01
C PHE A 76 23.58 17.72 12.05
N ASN A 77 24.15 18.61 11.25
CA ASN A 77 25.23 18.30 10.31
C ASN A 77 26.57 18.17 11.04
N GLY A 78 26.81 17.02 11.66
CA GLY A 78 28.06 16.76 12.38
C GLY A 78 29.31 16.89 11.51
N ALA A 79 29.25 16.48 10.24
CA ALA A 79 30.38 16.57 9.31
C ALA A 79 30.67 18.03 8.90
N GLY A 80 29.63 18.83 8.67
CA GLY A 80 29.76 20.27 8.42
C GLY A 80 30.32 21.00 9.64
N TRP A 81 29.81 20.68 10.82
CA TRP A 81 30.28 21.23 12.09
C TRP A 81 31.76 20.97 12.32
N LEU A 82 32.23 19.73 12.17
CA LEU A 82 33.65 19.39 12.34
C LEU A 82 34.54 20.23 11.43
N LYS A 83 34.16 20.39 10.15
CA LYS A 83 34.90 21.25 9.22
C LYS A 83 34.91 22.71 9.65
N VAL A 84 33.82 23.23 10.21
CA VAL A 84 33.78 24.62 10.71
C VAL A 84 34.74 24.79 11.87
N VAL A 85 34.78 23.83 12.81
CA VAL A 85 35.67 23.88 13.97
C VAL A 85 37.14 23.68 13.56
N GLU A 86 37.43 22.70 12.70
CA GLU A 86 38.79 22.41 12.21
C GLU A 86 39.40 23.56 11.41
N ASN A 87 38.58 24.29 10.64
CA ASN A 87 39.02 25.44 9.86
C ASN A 87 38.98 26.76 10.65
N SER A 88 38.68 26.71 11.95
CA SER A 88 38.69 27.90 12.81
C SER A 88 39.92 27.90 13.71
N ASP A 89 40.39 29.08 14.10
CA ASP A 89 41.42 29.25 15.12
C ASP A 89 40.86 29.04 16.54
N TYR A 90 39.57 28.76 16.69
CA TYR A 90 38.90 28.58 17.98
C TYR A 90 39.53 27.49 18.88
N PRO A 91 39.93 26.30 18.38
CA PRO A 91 40.52 25.26 19.22
C PRO A 91 41.87 25.66 19.83
N THR A 92 42.60 26.55 19.17
CA THR A 92 43.94 27.01 19.58
C THR A 92 43.91 28.38 20.26
N ASN A 93 42.91 29.21 19.96
CA ASN A 93 42.72 30.53 20.53
C ASN A 93 41.22 30.81 20.84
N PRO A 94 40.79 30.65 22.10
CA PRO A 94 39.43 30.91 22.54
C PRO A 94 39.01 32.39 22.45
N ASP A 95 39.97 33.32 22.35
CA ASP A 95 39.70 34.77 22.27
C ASP A 95 39.44 35.26 20.82
N THR A 96 39.28 34.33 19.88
CA THR A 96 38.87 34.64 18.50
C THR A 96 37.41 35.10 18.46
N ASP A 97 37.04 35.95 17.49
CA ASP A 97 35.66 36.42 17.26
C ASP A 97 34.78 35.33 16.63
N PHE A 98 34.89 34.11 17.16
CA PHE A 98 34.19 32.93 16.67
C PHE A 98 32.82 32.84 17.35
N ASP A 99 31.77 33.20 16.60
CA ASP A 99 30.37 33.05 17.05
C ASP A 99 29.97 31.56 17.11
N LEU A 100 30.45 30.88 18.16
CA LEU A 100 30.14 29.47 18.42
C LEU A 100 28.61 29.22 18.45
N PRO A 101 27.78 30.04 19.15
CA PRO A 101 26.33 29.88 19.13
C PRO A 101 25.71 29.95 17.73
N GLY A 102 26.06 30.97 16.94
CA GLY A 102 25.53 31.14 15.59
C GLY A 102 25.96 30.01 14.68
N LYS A 103 27.25 29.67 14.66
CA LYS A 103 27.79 28.56 13.84
C LYS A 103 27.21 27.21 14.20
N LEU A 104 26.86 26.99 15.47
CA LEU A 104 26.18 25.76 15.89
C LEU A 104 24.77 25.69 15.30
N ILE A 105 24.01 26.78 15.38
CA ILE A 105 22.64 26.86 14.84
C ILE A 105 22.66 26.76 13.30
N ASP A 106 23.63 27.36 12.63
CA ASP A 106 23.79 27.29 11.16
C ASP A 106 23.97 25.85 10.65
N ASN A 107 24.46 24.94 11.49
CA ASN A 107 24.62 23.52 11.17
C ASN A 107 23.43 22.64 11.63
N ALA A 108 22.40 23.25 12.20
CA ALA A 108 21.17 22.59 12.61
C ALA A 108 20.05 22.84 11.61
N GLN A 109 19.30 21.80 11.28
CA GLN A 109 18.09 21.84 10.46
C GLN A 109 16.90 21.38 11.31
N PHE A 110 15.71 21.90 11.00
CA PHE A 110 14.52 21.74 11.82
C PHE A 110 13.38 21.18 10.99
N THR A 111 12.76 20.09 11.45
CA THR A 111 11.63 19.48 10.74
C THR A 111 10.29 20.14 11.01
N GLY A 112 10.18 21.07 11.96
CA GLY A 112 8.93 21.79 12.22
C GLY A 112 8.58 22.74 11.08
N TYR A 113 7.36 22.62 10.56
CA TYR A 113 6.83 23.60 9.62
C TYR A 113 6.39 24.85 10.38
N ILE A 114 7.08 25.96 10.17
CA ILE A 114 6.83 27.21 10.90
C ILE A 114 6.74 28.41 9.95
N ARG A 115 5.69 29.21 10.12
CA ARG A 115 5.54 30.52 9.48
C ARG A 115 5.11 31.53 10.52
N CYS A 116 5.53 32.78 10.37
CA CYS A 116 5.29 33.80 11.39
C CYS A 116 3.79 33.98 11.68
N THR A 117 3.39 33.89 12.95
CA THR A 117 1.98 34.10 13.34
C THR A 117 1.49 35.54 13.12
N LYS A 118 2.39 36.49 12.82
CA LYS A 118 2.06 37.87 12.49
C LYS A 118 2.05 38.12 10.97
N CYS A 119 3.18 37.93 10.29
CA CYS A 119 3.34 38.27 8.87
C CYS A 119 3.26 37.06 7.90
N ASN A 120 3.10 35.84 8.41
CA ASN A 120 3.13 34.60 7.63
C ASN A 120 4.43 34.35 6.85
N GLY A 121 5.52 35.04 7.20
CA GLY A 121 6.84 34.87 6.60
C GLY A 121 7.49 33.52 6.94
N ALA A 122 8.35 33.06 6.03
CA ALA A 122 9.16 31.85 6.15
C ALA A 122 10.67 32.18 6.18
N GLY A 123 11.49 31.27 6.69
CA GLY A 123 12.91 31.19 6.35
C GLY A 123 13.90 32.10 7.07
N GLU A 124 13.49 32.99 7.99
CA GLU A 124 14.47 33.70 8.82
C GLU A 124 14.02 33.84 10.27
N TRP A 125 14.64 33.01 11.11
CA TRP A 125 14.32 32.87 12.52
C TRP A 125 15.54 33.13 13.38
N GLU A 126 15.31 33.78 14.51
CA GLU A 126 16.31 33.99 15.55
C GLU A 126 15.83 33.30 16.83
N PHE A 127 16.69 32.47 17.41
CA PHE A 127 16.46 31.91 18.73
C PHE A 127 16.67 33.01 19.78
N THR A 128 15.60 33.33 20.52
CA THR A 128 15.65 34.39 21.54
C THR A 128 16.21 33.91 22.89
N SER A 129 16.35 32.60 23.07
CA SER A 129 16.79 31.99 24.32
C SER A 129 18.13 31.28 24.13
N PRO A 130 19.18 31.63 24.89
CA PRO A 130 20.47 30.94 24.81
C PRO A 130 20.41 29.50 25.34
N LEU A 131 19.35 29.15 26.09
CA LEU A 131 19.14 27.79 26.60
C LEU A 131 19.01 26.77 25.49
N PHE A 132 18.44 27.15 24.34
CA PHE A 132 18.33 26.24 23.21
C PHE A 132 19.71 25.86 22.65
N THR A 133 20.59 26.84 22.48
CA THR A 133 21.96 26.60 21.99
C THR A 133 22.75 25.71 22.95
N LEU A 134 22.62 25.93 24.26
CA LEU A 134 23.24 25.08 25.27
C LEU A 134 22.70 23.64 25.24
N ASP A 135 21.38 23.47 25.12
CA ASP A 135 20.75 22.15 24.97
C ASP A 135 21.25 21.44 23.69
N LEU A 136 21.27 22.15 22.56
CA LEU A 136 21.76 21.63 21.29
C LEU A 136 23.22 21.17 21.40
N MET A 137 24.09 21.99 21.99
CA MET A 137 25.50 21.62 22.21
C MET A 137 25.61 20.35 23.08
N GLY A 138 24.83 20.26 24.16
CA GLY A 138 24.79 19.08 25.02
C GLY A 138 24.30 17.82 24.30
N ARG A 139 23.37 17.94 23.34
CA ARG A 139 22.92 16.81 22.50
C ARG A 139 23.99 16.39 21.50
N VAL A 140 24.64 17.34 20.82
CA VAL A 140 25.74 17.05 19.89
C VAL A 140 26.86 16.25 20.57
N MET A 141 27.25 16.64 21.78
CA MET A 141 28.30 15.94 22.55
C MET A 141 27.92 14.52 22.95
N ARG A 142 26.62 14.22 23.13
CA ARG A 142 26.11 12.91 23.56
C ARG A 142 25.55 12.07 22.42
N ALA A 143 25.48 12.61 21.21
CA ALA A 143 24.79 12.01 20.06
C ALA A 143 25.25 10.58 19.69
N LYS A 144 26.52 10.24 19.97
CA LYS A 144 27.07 8.89 19.74
C LYS A 144 26.77 7.90 20.87
N ALA A 145 26.45 8.41 22.07
CA ALA A 145 26.26 7.60 23.28
C ALA A 145 24.78 7.35 23.58
N GLU A 146 23.90 8.28 23.24
CA GLU A 146 22.48 8.24 23.62
C GLU A 146 21.59 8.55 22.40
N PRO A 147 20.72 7.62 21.95
CA PRO A 147 19.71 7.94 20.95
C PRO A 147 18.68 8.91 21.52
N ASP A 148 18.52 10.08 20.88
CA ASP A 148 17.58 11.13 21.27
C ASP A 148 16.39 11.18 20.29
N ALA A 149 15.16 11.07 20.82
CA ALA A 149 13.95 11.09 20.00
C ALA A 149 13.66 12.45 19.33
N GLY A 150 14.31 13.54 19.77
CA GLY A 150 14.17 14.89 19.21
C GLY A 150 15.42 15.39 18.49
N PHE A 151 16.48 14.58 18.38
CA PHE A 151 17.74 14.97 17.77
C PHE A 151 18.37 13.83 16.98
N MET A 152 18.89 14.13 15.79
CA MET A 152 19.58 13.17 14.95
C MET A 152 20.81 13.79 14.30
N LEU A 153 21.90 13.02 14.19
CA LEU A 153 23.02 13.38 13.32
C LEU A 153 22.70 13.04 11.87
N GLY A 154 22.81 14.02 10.97
CA GLY A 154 22.53 13.80 9.57
C GLY A 154 22.29 15.09 8.81
N LEU A 155 21.64 14.95 7.66
CA LEU A 155 21.25 16.07 6.79
C LEU A 155 19.85 15.82 6.24
N MET A 156 18.99 16.82 6.39
CA MET A 156 17.77 16.93 5.62
C MET A 156 18.11 17.48 4.24
N LYS A 157 17.98 16.63 3.22
CA LYS A 157 18.27 16.95 1.83
C LYS A 157 16.99 16.83 1.00
N LEU A 158 16.71 17.84 0.17
CA LEU A 158 15.58 17.83 -0.76
C LEU A 158 15.92 17.06 -2.04
N TYR A 159 14.93 16.96 -2.94
CA TYR A 159 15.03 16.27 -4.23
C TYR A 159 16.13 16.84 -5.16
N ASP A 160 16.35 18.16 -5.10
CA ASP A 160 17.38 18.89 -5.87
C ASP A 160 18.76 18.86 -5.19
N GLY A 161 18.83 18.23 -4.03
CA GLY A 161 20.02 18.12 -3.22
C GLY A 161 20.34 19.31 -2.31
N THR A 162 19.46 20.31 -2.27
CA THR A 162 19.59 21.41 -1.31
C THR A 162 19.31 20.95 0.12
N THR A 163 19.87 21.66 1.09
CA THR A 163 19.76 21.37 2.52
C THR A 163 19.18 22.57 3.25
N PRO A 164 17.85 22.81 3.16
CA PRO A 164 17.22 23.95 3.81
C PRO A 164 17.35 23.84 5.33
N GLN A 165 17.45 24.97 6.01
CA GLN A 165 17.48 24.97 7.47
C GLN A 165 16.09 24.69 8.03
N TRP A 166 15.06 25.23 7.37
CA TRP A 166 13.67 25.11 7.78
C TRP A 166 12.81 24.44 6.72
N VAL A 167 11.83 23.63 7.13
CA VAL A 167 10.84 23.03 6.23
C VAL A 167 10.13 24.08 5.37
N SER A 168 9.83 25.25 5.93
CA SER A 168 9.18 26.34 5.18
C SER A 168 10.05 26.93 4.07
N GLU A 169 11.39 26.84 4.15
CA GLU A 169 12.27 27.17 3.02
C GLU A 169 12.21 26.09 1.94
N GLY A 170 12.17 24.82 2.37
CA GLY A 170 12.01 23.71 1.45
C GLY A 170 10.68 23.76 0.69
N GLU A 171 9.60 24.17 1.36
CA GLU A 171 8.31 24.45 0.74
C GLU A 171 8.44 25.47 -0.39
N GLU A 172 9.09 26.62 -0.17
CA GLU A 172 9.24 27.65 -1.21
C GLU A 172 9.94 27.09 -2.47
N ARG A 173 10.96 26.23 -2.30
CA ARG A 173 11.65 25.58 -3.42
C ARG A 173 10.78 24.57 -4.18
N PHE A 174 9.98 23.78 -3.45
CA PHE A 174 9.01 22.88 -4.09
C PHE A 174 7.97 23.68 -4.89
N LEU A 175 7.42 24.74 -4.30
CA LEU A 175 6.39 25.57 -4.93
C LEU A 175 6.92 26.35 -6.14
N GLU A 176 8.18 26.82 -6.12
CA GLU A 176 8.81 27.43 -7.29
C GLU A 176 8.92 26.44 -8.45
N ARG A 177 9.29 25.19 -8.18
CA ARG A 177 9.39 24.15 -9.21
C ARG A 177 8.01 23.73 -9.73
N LEU A 178 7.06 23.49 -8.82
CA LEU A 178 5.68 23.13 -9.15
C LEU A 178 4.93 24.25 -9.87
N GLY A 179 5.28 25.52 -9.62
CA GLY A 179 4.75 26.64 -10.42
C GLY A 179 5.17 26.59 -11.89
N ASN A 180 6.31 25.97 -12.20
CA ASN A 180 6.78 25.77 -13.58
C ASN A 180 6.28 24.46 -14.19
N ASP A 181 6.11 23.41 -13.37
CA ASP A 181 5.60 22.10 -13.78
C ASP A 181 4.56 21.56 -12.77
N PRO A 182 3.29 22.02 -12.86
CA PRO A 182 2.24 21.60 -11.94
C PRO A 182 1.82 20.14 -12.11
N ALA A 183 2.21 19.48 -13.21
CA ALA A 183 1.85 18.10 -13.53
C ALA A 183 2.83 17.07 -12.94
N ASP A 184 3.86 17.49 -12.19
CA ASP A 184 4.79 16.57 -11.54
C ASP A 184 4.21 16.00 -10.23
N SER A 185 3.48 14.88 -10.34
CA SER A 185 2.90 14.15 -9.20
C SER A 185 3.93 13.74 -8.15
N HIS A 186 5.19 13.51 -8.55
CA HIS A 186 6.25 13.10 -7.65
C HIS A 186 6.74 14.27 -6.79
N LEU A 187 6.86 15.48 -7.35
CA LEU A 187 7.16 16.67 -6.54
C LEU A 187 6.04 16.99 -5.56
N TRP A 188 4.77 16.82 -5.94
CA TRP A 188 3.63 16.93 -5.03
C TRP A 188 3.73 15.92 -3.86
N ASN A 189 4.07 14.67 -4.14
CA ASN A 189 4.32 13.66 -3.11
C ASN A 189 5.47 14.04 -2.17
N LYS A 190 6.60 14.53 -2.70
CA LYS A 190 7.75 14.93 -1.87
C LYS A 190 7.41 16.15 -1.00
N LEU A 191 6.63 17.10 -1.52
CA LEU A 191 6.08 18.20 -0.73
C LEU A 191 5.14 17.70 0.38
N GLY A 192 4.30 16.70 0.10
CA GLY A 192 3.43 16.09 1.11
C GLY A 192 4.22 15.42 2.23
N ASN A 193 5.28 14.69 1.88
CA ASN A 193 6.20 14.11 2.86
C ASN A 193 6.89 15.17 3.71
N LEU A 194 7.27 16.30 3.10
CA LEU A 194 7.84 17.45 3.79
C LEU A 194 6.84 18.04 4.79
N TYR A 195 5.57 18.23 4.42
CA TYR A 195 4.52 18.71 5.32
C TYR A 195 4.18 17.74 6.44
N TYR A 196 4.14 16.44 6.16
CA TYR A 196 3.83 15.42 7.16
C TYR A 196 4.90 15.40 8.26
N LYS A 197 6.18 15.35 7.87
CA LYS A 197 7.32 15.52 8.79
C LYS A 197 7.31 16.89 9.48
N GLY A 198 6.79 17.89 8.77
CA GLY A 198 6.44 19.25 9.21
C GLY A 198 5.43 19.34 10.36
N GLY A 199 4.73 18.26 10.68
CA GLY A 199 3.61 18.28 11.63
C GLY A 199 2.34 18.95 11.07
N ARG A 200 2.19 19.01 9.74
CA ARG A 200 1.06 19.63 9.04
C ARG A 200 0.32 18.60 8.17
N PRO A 201 -0.36 17.61 8.78
CA PRO A 201 -1.00 16.53 8.04
C PRO A 201 -2.13 17.02 7.13
N GLU A 202 -2.78 18.13 7.44
CA GLU A 202 -3.80 18.74 6.57
C GLU A 202 -3.20 19.30 5.27
N LEU A 203 -2.00 19.89 5.33
CA LEU A 203 -1.28 20.34 4.14
C LEU A 203 -0.74 19.14 3.35
N ALA A 204 -0.20 18.15 4.06
CA ALA A 204 0.27 16.91 3.46
C ALA A 204 -0.84 16.21 2.68
N THR A 205 -2.03 16.08 3.28
CA THR A 205 -3.19 15.45 2.65
C THR A 205 -3.63 16.20 1.40
N ALA A 206 -3.69 17.53 1.45
CA ALA A 206 -4.09 18.34 0.30
C ALA A 206 -3.18 18.10 -0.92
N VAL A 207 -1.86 18.09 -0.70
CA VAL A 207 -0.91 17.86 -1.81
C VAL A 207 -0.80 16.40 -2.22
N PHE A 208 -1.04 15.43 -1.33
CA PHE A 208 -1.15 14.03 -1.72
C PHE A 208 -2.42 13.76 -2.54
N GLU A 209 -3.56 14.37 -2.19
CA GLU A 209 -4.78 14.34 -3.01
C GLU A 209 -4.50 14.91 -4.40
N HIS A 210 -3.84 16.06 -4.46
CA HIS A 210 -3.49 16.66 -5.74
C HIS A 210 -2.50 15.80 -6.56
N ALA A 211 -1.55 15.12 -5.91
CA ALA A 211 -0.65 14.19 -6.59
C ALA A 211 -1.40 13.05 -7.31
N VAL A 212 -2.46 12.51 -6.69
CA VAL A 212 -3.28 11.44 -7.29
C VAL A 212 -4.33 11.97 -8.28
N GLU A 213 -4.73 13.25 -8.19
CA GLU A 213 -5.52 13.92 -9.23
C GLU A 213 -4.71 14.09 -10.51
N VAL A 214 -3.43 14.45 -10.38
CA VAL A 214 -2.50 14.62 -11.50
C VAL A 214 -2.07 13.28 -12.08
N ASP A 215 -1.77 12.30 -11.22
CA ASP A 215 -1.36 10.94 -11.61
C ASP A 215 -2.07 9.93 -10.71
N ALA A 216 -3.19 9.39 -11.20
CA ALA A 216 -3.98 8.39 -10.49
C ALA A 216 -3.18 7.11 -10.16
N SER A 217 -2.04 6.87 -10.81
CA SER A 217 -1.19 5.70 -10.55
C SER A 217 -0.13 5.93 -9.45
N HIS A 218 -0.14 7.08 -8.77
CA HIS A 218 0.90 7.45 -7.82
C HIS A 218 0.81 6.69 -6.48
N VAL A 219 1.42 5.51 -6.43
CA VAL A 219 1.36 4.54 -5.30
C VAL A 219 1.76 5.15 -3.94
N GLU A 220 2.86 5.92 -3.88
CA GLU A 220 3.32 6.52 -2.61
C GLU A 220 2.29 7.49 -2.00
N SER A 221 1.55 8.22 -2.84
CA SER A 221 0.53 9.19 -2.40
C SER A 221 -0.75 8.49 -1.99
N HIS A 222 -1.15 7.44 -2.72
CA HIS A 222 -2.24 6.56 -2.27
C HIS A 222 -1.97 5.98 -0.89
N TYR A 223 -0.77 5.43 -0.67
CA TYR A 223 -0.38 4.94 0.67
C TYR A 223 -0.43 6.03 1.74
N SER A 224 0.18 7.20 1.50
CA SER A 224 0.20 8.29 2.49
C SER A 224 -1.19 8.84 2.81
N LEU A 225 -2.08 8.94 1.82
CA LEU A 225 -3.49 9.30 2.03
C LEU A 225 -4.19 8.26 2.89
N ALA A 226 -4.01 6.98 2.56
CA ALA A 226 -4.63 5.88 3.29
C ALA A 226 -4.20 5.86 4.76
N ASP A 227 -2.91 6.05 5.04
CA ASP A 227 -2.38 6.10 6.41
C ASP A 227 -2.98 7.28 7.21
N LEU A 228 -3.01 8.47 6.63
CA LEU A 228 -3.59 9.66 7.27
C LEU A 228 -5.10 9.51 7.53
N LEU A 229 -5.83 8.94 6.57
CA LEU A 229 -7.27 8.66 6.70
C LEU A 229 -7.55 7.59 7.77
N LEU A 230 -6.71 6.56 7.84
CA LEU A 230 -6.79 5.52 8.87
C LEU A 230 -6.63 6.12 10.27
N GLN A 231 -5.66 7.02 10.46
CA GLN A 231 -5.43 7.69 11.75
C GLN A 231 -6.65 8.50 12.23
N ILE A 232 -7.45 9.09 11.33
CA ILE A 232 -8.67 9.81 11.72
C ILE A 232 -9.93 8.93 11.80
N GLY A 233 -9.80 7.64 11.46
CA GLY A 233 -10.85 6.62 11.48
C GLY A 233 -11.77 6.63 10.25
N GLU A 234 -11.34 7.19 9.12
CA GLU A 234 -12.09 7.14 7.85
C GLU A 234 -11.74 5.83 7.12
N LEU A 235 -12.25 4.70 7.63
CA LEU A 235 -11.84 3.35 7.25
C LEU A 235 -12.13 3.03 5.77
N GLU A 236 -13.30 3.43 5.26
CA GLU A 236 -13.71 3.18 3.87
C GLU A 236 -12.77 3.87 2.88
N LEU A 237 -12.48 5.15 3.10
CA LEU A 237 -11.57 5.92 2.24
C LEU A 237 -10.12 5.45 2.39
N ALA A 238 -9.68 5.12 3.61
CA ALA A 238 -8.36 4.55 3.84
C ALA A 238 -8.17 3.24 3.07
N ALA A 239 -9.13 2.32 3.19
CA ALA A 239 -9.09 1.05 2.48
C ALA A 239 -9.13 1.23 0.95
N TRP A 240 -9.93 2.18 0.46
CA TRP A 240 -9.93 2.52 -0.97
C TRP A 240 -8.54 2.93 -1.46
N HIS A 241 -7.88 3.88 -0.79
CA HIS A 241 -6.53 4.31 -1.18
C HIS A 241 -5.48 3.19 -1.04
N PHE A 242 -5.53 2.36 0.00
CA PHE A 242 -4.64 1.19 0.10
C PHE A 242 -4.85 0.22 -1.07
N ARG A 243 -6.10 -0.05 -1.48
CA ARG A 243 -6.38 -0.92 -2.64
C ARG A 243 -5.89 -0.28 -3.94
N GLN A 244 -6.04 1.03 -4.13
CA GLN A 244 -5.46 1.71 -5.29
C GLN A 244 -3.93 1.57 -5.35
N ALA A 245 -3.23 1.64 -4.21
CA ALA A 245 -1.78 1.38 -4.16
C ALA A 245 -1.43 -0.05 -4.65
N LEU A 246 -2.25 -1.06 -4.32
CA LEU A 246 -2.10 -2.42 -4.84
C LEU A 246 -2.37 -2.51 -6.34
N VAL A 247 -3.43 -1.86 -6.82
CA VAL A 247 -3.83 -1.83 -8.24
C VAL A 247 -2.70 -1.29 -9.10
N TYR A 248 -2.13 -0.13 -8.76
CA TYR A 248 -1.11 0.52 -9.59
C TYR A 248 0.32 0.02 -9.37
N ALA A 249 0.56 -0.85 -8.40
CA ALA A 249 1.88 -1.35 -8.01
C ALA A 249 2.73 -1.85 -9.18
N ARG A 250 2.16 -2.68 -10.06
CA ARG A 250 2.87 -3.39 -11.13
C ARG A 250 3.54 -2.47 -12.16
N ALA A 251 3.00 -1.26 -12.34
CA ALA A 251 3.52 -0.27 -13.28
C ALA A 251 4.36 0.83 -12.57
N TYR A 252 4.49 0.78 -11.25
CA TYR A 252 5.08 1.86 -10.48
C TYR A 252 6.61 1.72 -10.36
N THR A 253 7.33 2.41 -11.23
CA THR A 253 8.81 2.37 -11.32
C THR A 253 9.53 3.47 -10.56
N ARG A 254 8.79 4.35 -9.86
CA ARG A 254 9.35 5.50 -9.12
C ARG A 254 9.93 5.14 -7.76
N LEU A 255 9.77 3.89 -7.34
CA LEU A 255 10.26 3.37 -6.06
C LEU A 255 11.10 2.11 -6.29
N ASP A 256 12.13 1.89 -5.46
CA ASP A 256 12.90 0.66 -5.52
C ASP A 256 12.03 -0.55 -5.16
N ALA A 257 12.36 -1.71 -5.71
CA ALA A 257 11.54 -2.90 -5.59
C ALA A 257 11.33 -3.34 -4.12
N LEU A 258 12.34 -3.18 -3.27
CA LEU A 258 12.24 -3.50 -1.84
C LEU A 258 11.28 -2.57 -1.12
N LYS A 259 11.44 -1.25 -1.30
CA LYS A 259 10.49 -0.28 -0.73
C LYS A 259 9.09 -0.51 -1.28
N LEU A 260 8.91 -0.72 -2.58
CA LEU A 260 7.60 -0.99 -3.15
C LEU A 260 6.95 -2.22 -2.49
N ARG A 261 7.68 -3.33 -2.35
CA ARG A 261 7.20 -4.50 -1.61
C ARG A 261 6.78 -4.15 -0.19
N ASP A 262 7.60 -3.40 0.54
CA ASP A 262 7.33 -3.04 1.94
C ASP A 262 6.07 -2.16 2.07
N PHE A 263 5.88 -1.20 1.16
CA PHE A 263 4.67 -0.36 1.10
C PHE A 263 3.41 -1.21 0.85
N LEU A 264 3.49 -2.17 -0.07
CA LEU A 264 2.36 -3.04 -0.41
C LEU A 264 2.05 -4.04 0.71
N ALA A 265 3.08 -4.61 1.35
CA ALA A 265 2.91 -5.52 2.48
C ALA A 265 2.27 -4.81 3.69
N ASP A 266 2.69 -3.58 3.98
CA ASP A 266 2.05 -2.77 5.03
C ASP A 266 0.61 -2.40 4.66
N SER A 267 0.35 -2.05 3.39
CA SER A 267 -1.00 -1.78 2.88
C SER A 267 -1.92 -2.99 3.05
N LEU A 268 -1.45 -4.19 2.70
CA LEU A 268 -2.20 -5.44 2.89
C LEU A 268 -2.44 -5.73 4.37
N CYS A 269 -1.45 -5.55 5.23
CA CYS A 269 -1.61 -5.72 6.67
C CYS A 269 -2.72 -4.82 7.22
N LYS A 270 -2.68 -3.53 6.89
CA LYS A 270 -3.71 -2.55 7.30
C LYS A 270 -5.08 -2.84 6.69
N LEU A 271 -5.14 -3.29 5.44
CA LEU A 271 -6.40 -3.71 4.80
C LEU A 271 -7.03 -4.90 5.50
N LEU A 272 -6.22 -5.90 5.93
CA LEU A 272 -6.74 -7.04 6.69
C LEU A 272 -7.30 -6.57 8.03
N ASP A 273 -6.60 -5.67 8.72
CA ASP A 273 -7.06 -5.11 9.99
C ASP A 273 -8.39 -4.37 9.83
N ILE A 274 -8.52 -3.50 8.82
CA ILE A 274 -9.77 -2.80 8.50
C ILE A 274 -10.89 -3.80 8.15
N HIS A 275 -10.61 -4.81 7.33
CA HIS A 275 -11.57 -5.84 6.96
C HIS A 275 -12.11 -6.58 8.20
N ARG A 276 -11.22 -6.94 9.13
CA ARG A 276 -11.59 -7.62 10.38
C ARG A 276 -12.36 -6.70 11.32
N GLU A 277 -11.90 -5.46 11.52
CA GLU A 277 -12.57 -4.47 12.38
C GLU A 277 -14.00 -4.20 11.91
N THR A 278 -14.19 -4.10 10.60
CA THR A 278 -15.50 -3.84 10.01
C THR A 278 -16.37 -5.09 9.83
N LYS A 279 -15.93 -6.25 10.34
CA LYS A 279 -16.62 -7.55 10.19
C LYS A 279 -16.93 -7.87 8.72
N SER A 280 -15.92 -7.71 7.88
CA SER A 280 -15.95 -7.99 6.44
C SER A 280 -16.86 -7.08 5.61
N LYS A 281 -17.31 -5.94 6.14
CA LYS A 281 -18.08 -4.94 5.37
C LYS A 281 -17.21 -4.23 4.34
N ILE A 282 -15.98 -3.89 4.71
CA ILE A 282 -15.00 -3.30 3.79
C ILE A 282 -14.17 -4.44 3.19
N PRO A 283 -14.04 -4.55 1.86
CA PRO A 283 -13.27 -5.61 1.24
C PRO A 283 -11.77 -5.49 1.53
N PHE A 284 -11.15 -6.65 1.77
CA PHE A 284 -9.70 -6.77 1.96
C PHE A 284 -8.93 -6.53 0.65
N LEU A 285 -9.41 -7.10 -0.46
CA LEU A 285 -8.75 -7.06 -1.76
C LEU A 285 -9.42 -6.05 -2.71
N PRO A 286 -8.70 -5.58 -3.76
CA PRO A 286 -9.28 -4.77 -4.83
C PRO A 286 -10.55 -5.39 -5.43
N MET A 287 -11.58 -4.56 -5.60
CA MET A 287 -12.84 -4.95 -6.22
C MET A 287 -12.74 -4.95 -7.75
N GLU A 288 -13.63 -5.66 -8.44
CA GLU A 288 -13.63 -5.71 -9.91
C GLU A 288 -13.72 -4.33 -10.56
N GLU A 289 -14.51 -3.42 -9.97
CA GLU A 289 -14.65 -2.04 -10.42
C GLU A 289 -13.34 -1.26 -10.31
N GLU A 290 -12.55 -1.50 -9.25
CA GLU A 290 -11.25 -0.87 -9.03
C GLU A 290 -10.18 -1.42 -9.99
N LEU A 291 -10.35 -2.66 -10.46
CA LEU A 291 -9.47 -3.31 -11.45
C LEU A 291 -9.86 -3.01 -12.90
N ALA A 292 -11.09 -2.58 -13.15
CA ALA A 292 -11.62 -2.36 -14.51
C ALA A 292 -10.82 -1.34 -15.35
N PRO A 293 -10.34 -0.20 -14.81
CA PRO A 293 -9.54 0.76 -15.57
C PRO A 293 -8.23 0.16 -16.10
N MET A 294 -7.62 -0.78 -15.36
CA MET A 294 -6.41 -1.46 -15.81
C MET A 294 -6.65 -2.47 -16.92
N LYS A 295 -7.86 -3.02 -17.01
CA LYS A 295 -8.26 -3.95 -18.09
C LYS A 295 -8.51 -3.24 -19.42
N GLN A 296 -8.76 -1.93 -19.42
CA GLN A 296 -9.08 -1.16 -20.63
C GLN A 296 -7.87 -0.52 -21.30
N ALA A 297 -6.73 -0.40 -20.60
CA ALA A 297 -5.48 0.15 -21.12
C ALA A 297 -4.66 -0.88 -21.95
N ASP A 298 -5.35 -1.73 -22.73
CA ASP A 298 -4.86 -3.00 -23.27
C ASP A 298 -3.52 -2.94 -24.05
N GLU A 299 -2.53 -3.68 -23.53
CA GLU A 299 -1.57 -4.59 -24.21
C GLU A 299 -0.57 -5.22 -23.20
N THR A 300 -0.70 -4.94 -21.90
CA THR A 300 0.07 -5.63 -20.83
C THR A 300 -0.78 -6.17 -19.68
N ALA A 301 -2.09 -6.32 -19.90
CA ALA A 301 -3.06 -6.68 -18.87
C ALA A 301 -3.87 -7.94 -19.23
N ALA A 302 -3.21 -9.10 -19.37
CA ALA A 302 -3.91 -10.38 -19.56
C ALA A 302 -3.30 -11.56 -18.79
N ALA A 303 -2.74 -11.30 -17.60
CA ALA A 303 -2.51 -12.34 -16.58
C ALA A 303 -2.54 -11.81 -15.13
N ALA A 304 -3.13 -10.62 -14.88
CA ALA A 304 -3.35 -10.08 -13.53
C ALA A 304 -4.62 -10.65 -12.87
N ALA A 305 -4.83 -11.95 -13.07
CA ALA A 305 -5.57 -12.83 -12.18
C ALA A 305 -4.82 -14.16 -12.20
N GLN A 306 -3.54 -14.14 -11.80
CA GLN A 306 -3.02 -15.31 -11.10
C GLN A 306 -3.95 -15.47 -9.90
N GLU A 307 -4.68 -16.58 -9.84
CA GLU A 307 -5.52 -16.92 -8.69
C GLU A 307 -4.69 -16.66 -7.42
N LEU A 308 -5.02 -15.60 -6.71
CA LEU A 308 -4.39 -15.28 -5.44
C LEU A 308 -4.95 -16.28 -4.43
N HIS A 309 -4.34 -17.46 -4.37
CA HIS A 309 -4.64 -18.50 -3.40
C HIS A 309 -4.15 -18.04 -2.00
N LEU A 310 -4.78 -16.98 -1.48
CA LEU A 310 -4.39 -16.35 -0.22
C LEU A 310 -4.48 -17.31 0.98
N TYR A 311 -5.29 -18.36 0.87
CA TYR A 311 -5.37 -19.44 1.87
C TYR A 311 -4.06 -20.23 2.01
N GLU A 312 -3.16 -20.13 1.02
CA GLU A 312 -1.85 -20.78 1.08
C GLU A 312 -0.85 -20.00 1.93
N PHE A 313 -1.15 -18.74 2.26
CA PHE A 313 -0.29 -17.89 3.07
C PHE A 313 -0.87 -17.77 4.49
N ASP A 314 -0.03 -17.97 5.52
CA ASP A 314 -0.38 -17.69 6.91
C ASP A 314 -0.33 -16.18 7.17
N LEU A 315 -1.36 -15.46 6.70
CA LEU A 315 -1.47 -14.00 6.82
C LEU A 315 -1.92 -13.61 8.22
N ARG A 316 -1.06 -12.84 8.91
CA ARG A 316 -1.26 -12.47 10.31
C ARG A 316 -1.42 -10.97 10.46
N SER A 317 -2.53 -10.56 11.05
CA SER A 317 -2.79 -9.18 11.46
C SER A 317 -1.65 -8.63 12.33
N GLY A 318 -1.20 -7.42 12.02
CA GLY A 318 -0.07 -6.78 12.68
C GLY A 318 1.32 -7.34 12.31
N ASP A 319 1.41 -8.41 11.51
CA ASP A 319 2.68 -8.98 11.05
C ASP A 319 2.89 -8.71 9.55
N ARG A 320 3.55 -7.58 9.26
CA ARG A 320 3.90 -7.15 7.91
C ARG A 320 4.70 -8.20 7.14
N GLU A 321 5.57 -8.96 7.81
CA GLU A 321 6.45 -9.93 7.14
C GLU A 321 5.64 -11.07 6.50
N SER A 322 4.50 -11.43 7.11
CA SER A 322 3.59 -12.44 6.56
C SER A 322 3.01 -12.06 5.20
N PHE A 323 2.94 -10.76 4.88
CA PHE A 323 2.38 -10.26 3.62
C PHE A 323 3.41 -10.04 2.51
N LEU A 324 4.72 -10.19 2.78
CA LEU A 324 5.75 -9.97 1.75
C LEU A 324 5.57 -10.83 0.49
N PRO A 325 5.24 -12.15 0.57
CA PRO A 325 4.98 -12.95 -0.63
C PRO A 325 3.80 -12.42 -1.45
N VAL A 326 2.71 -12.02 -0.78
CA VAL A 326 1.51 -11.49 -1.44
C VAL A 326 1.80 -10.12 -2.08
N ALA A 327 2.57 -9.28 -1.41
CA ALA A 327 3.04 -8.01 -1.98
C ALA A 327 3.87 -8.22 -3.26
N GLU A 328 4.77 -9.21 -3.27
CA GLU A 328 5.55 -9.58 -4.47
C GLU A 328 4.65 -10.01 -5.64
N MET A 329 3.49 -10.62 -5.38
CA MET A 329 2.52 -10.94 -6.45
C MET A 329 1.94 -9.69 -7.12
N TYR A 330 1.60 -8.66 -6.34
CA TYR A 330 1.07 -7.40 -6.87
C TYR A 330 2.10 -6.59 -7.67
N MET A 331 3.39 -6.79 -7.41
CA MET A 331 4.48 -6.13 -8.15
C MET A 331 4.66 -6.66 -9.58
N GLY A 332 4.18 -7.88 -9.88
CA GLY A 332 4.41 -8.54 -11.16
C GLY A 332 5.91 -8.69 -11.47
N THR A 333 6.36 -8.28 -12.65
CA THR A 333 7.76 -8.38 -13.08
C THR A 333 8.71 -7.51 -12.26
N LEU A 334 8.21 -6.49 -11.54
CA LEU A 334 9.06 -5.67 -10.66
C LEU A 334 9.60 -6.47 -9.46
N ALA A 335 8.94 -7.58 -9.07
CA ALA A 335 9.44 -8.48 -8.04
C ALA A 335 10.75 -9.16 -8.46
N ASP A 336 11.03 -9.28 -9.76
CA ASP A 336 12.29 -9.86 -10.24
C ASP A 336 13.51 -8.98 -9.93
N ASN A 337 13.30 -7.69 -9.65
CA ASN A 337 14.36 -6.76 -9.23
C ASN A 337 14.71 -6.88 -7.75
N ILE A 338 13.99 -7.69 -6.97
CA ILE A 338 14.31 -7.97 -5.57
C ILE A 338 15.48 -8.96 -5.51
N PRO A 339 16.54 -8.69 -4.71
CA PRO A 339 17.64 -9.63 -4.50
C PRO A 339 17.12 -11.01 -4.09
N GLU A 340 17.64 -12.07 -4.71
CA GLU A 340 17.12 -13.43 -4.53
C GLU A 340 17.06 -13.88 -3.06
N HIS A 341 18.07 -13.50 -2.27
CA HIS A 341 18.11 -13.82 -0.84
C HIS A 341 17.01 -13.13 -0.03
N GLU A 342 16.47 -12.00 -0.51
CA GLU A 342 15.38 -11.26 0.12
C GLU A 342 13.99 -11.66 -0.38
N ARG A 343 13.90 -12.28 -1.58
CA ARG A 343 12.64 -12.69 -2.19
C ARG A 343 11.91 -13.73 -1.34
N LYS A 344 10.60 -13.55 -1.15
CA LYS A 344 9.80 -14.41 -0.27
C LYS A 344 8.84 -15.32 -1.06
N LEU A 345 8.33 -14.89 -2.20
CA LEU A 345 7.38 -15.64 -3.02
C LEU A 345 7.98 -16.95 -3.57
N ARG A 346 9.14 -16.89 -4.25
CA ARG A 346 9.82 -18.09 -4.79
C ARG A 346 10.27 -19.08 -3.71
N LYS A 347 10.52 -18.62 -2.49
CA LYS A 347 10.84 -19.49 -1.35
C LYS A 347 9.60 -20.25 -0.89
N HIS A 348 8.42 -19.61 -0.92
CA HIS A 348 7.15 -20.26 -0.64
C HIS A 348 6.84 -21.35 -1.67
N GLU A 349 7.03 -21.05 -2.96
CA GLU A 349 6.87 -22.03 -4.05
C GLU A 349 7.84 -23.22 -3.89
N THR A 350 9.10 -22.98 -3.54
CA THR A 350 10.11 -24.03 -3.31
C THR A 350 9.86 -24.83 -2.02
N MET A 351 9.43 -24.19 -0.93
CA MET A 351 9.06 -24.88 0.32
C MET A 351 7.84 -25.79 0.12
N GLN A 352 6.84 -25.37 -0.67
CA GLN A 352 5.72 -26.22 -1.05
C GLN A 352 6.17 -27.43 -1.90
N GLN A 353 7.15 -27.28 -2.78
CA GLN A 353 7.73 -28.42 -3.52
C GLN A 353 8.46 -29.41 -2.59
N LEU A 354 9.11 -28.92 -1.53
CA LEU A 354 9.80 -29.74 -0.54
C LEU A 354 8.84 -30.39 0.48
N GLU A 355 7.81 -29.67 0.93
CA GLU A 355 6.74 -30.19 1.81
C GLU A 355 5.80 -31.15 1.05
N GLY A 356 5.62 -30.93 -0.26
CA GLY A 356 5.00 -31.88 -1.19
C GLY A 356 5.83 -33.16 -1.41
N GLY A 357 7.11 -33.15 -1.04
CA GLY A 357 7.99 -34.33 -0.99
C GLY A 357 7.81 -35.19 0.26
N GLY A 358 6.92 -34.81 1.18
CA GLY A 358 6.75 -35.42 2.49
C GLY A 358 5.43 -36.15 2.72
N ARG A 359 4.75 -36.71 1.71
CA ARG A 359 3.64 -37.64 1.99
C ARG A 359 4.20 -39.00 2.40
N LYS A 360 4.35 -39.20 3.71
CA LYS A 360 4.38 -40.53 4.33
C LYS A 360 3.22 -41.34 3.75
N ALA A 361 3.55 -42.41 3.05
CA ALA A 361 2.61 -43.43 2.64
C ALA A 361 1.95 -44.04 3.89
N MET A 362 0.76 -43.54 4.23
CA MET A 362 -0.22 -44.38 4.90
C MET A 362 -0.90 -45.21 3.81
N SER A 363 -0.70 -46.52 3.86
CA SER A 363 -1.45 -47.46 3.03
C SER A 363 -2.94 -47.31 3.33
N LYS A 364 -3.69 -46.82 2.35
CA LYS A 364 -5.11 -47.14 2.19
C LYS A 364 -5.26 -47.80 0.82
N ASP A 365 -6.10 -48.82 0.80
CA ASP A 365 -6.26 -49.80 -0.26
C ASP A 365 -6.33 -49.19 -1.66
N LYS A 366 -5.71 -49.86 -2.65
CA LYS A 366 -5.67 -49.44 -4.05
C LYS A 366 -7.10 -49.26 -4.60
N VAL A 367 -7.60 -48.03 -4.62
CA VAL A 367 -8.78 -47.66 -5.39
C VAL A 367 -8.34 -47.58 -6.86
N GLY A 368 -8.77 -48.55 -7.67
CA GLY A 368 -8.38 -48.63 -9.08
C GLY A 368 -9.19 -47.66 -9.96
N TYR A 369 -8.59 -46.54 -10.34
CA TYR A 369 -9.20 -45.58 -11.29
C TYR A 369 -9.24 -46.16 -12.72
N PRO A 370 -10.11 -45.64 -13.61
CA PRO A 370 -10.12 -46.01 -15.03
C PRO A 370 -8.76 -45.82 -15.70
N ASP A 371 -8.37 -46.75 -16.59
CA ASP A 371 -7.05 -46.72 -17.26
C ASP A 371 -6.90 -45.56 -18.26
N LYS A 372 -8.01 -45.06 -18.84
CA LYS A 372 -8.05 -44.01 -19.87
C LYS A 372 -9.33 -43.17 -19.77
N GLY A 373 -9.28 -41.95 -20.30
CA GLY A 373 -10.42 -41.01 -20.34
C GLY A 373 -10.52 -40.13 -19.10
N TRP A 374 -11.57 -39.29 -19.05
CA TRP A 374 -11.84 -38.43 -17.88
C TRP A 374 -12.06 -39.27 -16.60
N GLY A 375 -11.39 -38.88 -15.52
CA GLY A 375 -11.43 -39.56 -14.21
C GLY A 375 -10.36 -40.64 -14.03
N SER A 376 -9.40 -40.75 -14.95
CA SER A 376 -8.19 -41.59 -14.80
C SER A 376 -7.10 -40.87 -14.00
N GLU A 377 -6.06 -41.59 -13.56
CA GLU A 377 -4.88 -40.98 -12.93
C GLU A 377 -4.21 -39.93 -13.83
N ARG A 378 -4.25 -40.14 -15.16
CA ARG A 378 -3.63 -39.25 -16.16
C ARG A 378 -4.52 -38.08 -16.58
N GLN A 379 -5.81 -38.16 -16.30
CA GLN A 379 -6.78 -37.12 -16.67
C GLN A 379 -7.86 -37.01 -15.58
N PRO A 380 -7.54 -36.41 -14.42
CA PRO A 380 -8.51 -36.19 -13.36
C PRO A 380 -9.63 -35.25 -13.79
N ILE A 381 -10.79 -35.40 -13.17
CA ILE A 381 -11.90 -34.47 -13.31
C ILE A 381 -11.64 -33.27 -12.39
N ILE A 382 -11.51 -32.08 -12.97
CA ILE A 382 -11.28 -30.85 -12.20
C ILE A 382 -12.57 -30.06 -12.13
N VAL A 383 -13.03 -29.77 -10.91
CA VAL A 383 -14.34 -29.14 -10.67
C VAL A 383 -14.25 -28.03 -9.63
N LYS A 384 -14.98 -26.95 -9.86
CA LYS A 384 -15.01 -25.74 -9.03
C LYS A 384 -16.44 -25.52 -8.54
N VAL A 385 -16.66 -25.46 -7.22
CA VAL A 385 -17.99 -25.42 -6.58
C VAL A 385 -18.13 -24.27 -5.59
N ARG A 386 -19.34 -23.74 -5.41
CA ARG A 386 -19.59 -22.54 -4.59
C ARG A 386 -19.79 -22.79 -3.09
N THR A 387 -20.24 -23.99 -2.72
CA THR A 387 -20.61 -24.32 -1.34
C THR A 387 -20.15 -25.72 -0.97
N GLU A 388 -19.98 -25.98 0.33
CA GLU A 388 -19.62 -27.32 0.84
C GLU A 388 -20.69 -28.38 0.50
N GLU A 389 -21.97 -28.00 0.53
CA GLU A 389 -23.07 -28.88 0.10
C GLU A 389 -22.93 -29.31 -1.36
N ARG A 390 -22.52 -28.36 -2.21
CA ARG A 390 -22.29 -28.57 -3.63
C ARG A 390 -21.06 -29.43 -3.88
N ALA A 391 -20.01 -29.23 -3.09
CA ALA A 391 -18.83 -30.08 -3.09
C ALA A 391 -19.18 -31.54 -2.76
N ALA A 392 -19.97 -31.75 -1.71
CA ALA A 392 -20.44 -33.08 -1.32
C ALA A 392 -21.32 -33.75 -2.38
N GLN A 393 -22.13 -32.98 -3.12
CA GLN A 393 -22.91 -33.50 -4.25
C GLN A 393 -21.99 -33.99 -5.39
N VAL A 394 -21.03 -33.17 -5.80
CA VAL A 394 -20.12 -33.52 -6.90
C VAL A 394 -19.20 -34.69 -6.51
N ALA A 395 -18.71 -34.71 -5.27
CA ALA A 395 -17.86 -35.77 -4.74
C ALA A 395 -18.57 -37.13 -4.81
N ARG A 396 -19.83 -37.20 -4.38
CA ARG A 396 -20.65 -38.42 -4.47
C ARG A 396 -20.78 -38.97 -5.88
N VAL A 397 -20.91 -38.11 -6.89
CA VAL A 397 -20.98 -38.53 -8.29
C VAL A 397 -19.64 -39.07 -8.76
N CYS A 398 -18.54 -38.39 -8.47
CA CYS A 398 -17.20 -38.85 -8.85
C CYS A 398 -16.82 -40.16 -8.15
N ASP A 399 -17.13 -40.29 -6.85
CA ASP A 399 -16.91 -41.50 -6.06
C ASP A 399 -17.74 -42.68 -6.59
N HIS A 400 -19.00 -42.44 -6.98
CA HIS A 400 -19.87 -43.46 -7.56
C HIS A 400 -19.29 -44.08 -8.84
N PHE A 401 -18.58 -43.29 -9.66
CA PHE A 401 -17.92 -43.76 -10.88
C PHE A 401 -16.46 -44.13 -10.69
N ASN A 402 -15.97 -44.11 -9.45
CA ASN A 402 -14.58 -44.36 -9.09
C ASN A 402 -13.59 -43.49 -9.88
N TRP A 403 -13.93 -42.23 -10.08
CA TRP A 403 -13.11 -41.27 -10.81
C TRP A 403 -12.09 -40.61 -9.90
N HIS A 404 -10.90 -40.36 -10.45
CA HIS A 404 -9.94 -39.44 -9.87
C HIS A 404 -10.40 -38.01 -10.15
N TYR A 405 -10.64 -37.21 -9.11
CA TYR A 405 -11.08 -35.82 -9.25
C TYR A 405 -10.35 -34.90 -8.28
N ILE A 406 -10.24 -33.64 -8.68
CA ILE A 406 -9.68 -32.56 -7.89
C ILE A 406 -10.76 -31.49 -7.80
N MET A 407 -11.10 -31.10 -6.59
CA MET A 407 -12.21 -30.17 -6.35
C MET A 407 -11.73 -28.94 -5.60
N GLY A 408 -12.03 -27.76 -6.16
CA GLY A 408 -11.78 -26.46 -5.57
C GLY A 408 -13.08 -25.77 -5.17
N MET A 409 -13.06 -24.99 -4.09
CA MET A 409 -14.18 -24.12 -3.71
C MET A 409 -13.94 -22.70 -4.23
N GLU A 410 -14.83 -22.17 -5.06
CA GLU A 410 -14.66 -20.90 -5.78
C GLU A 410 -15.98 -20.12 -5.93
N PHE A 411 -15.90 -18.81 -6.17
CA PHE A 411 -17.07 -17.95 -6.38
C PHE A 411 -17.80 -18.23 -7.71
N THR A 412 -17.10 -18.72 -8.73
CA THR A 412 -17.67 -19.15 -10.02
C THR A 412 -17.68 -20.67 -10.10
N GLU A 413 -18.86 -21.25 -10.34
CA GLU A 413 -19.00 -22.71 -10.48
C GLU A 413 -18.55 -23.13 -11.89
N ASP A 414 -17.57 -24.04 -11.97
CA ASP A 414 -17.15 -24.70 -13.20
C ASP A 414 -17.16 -26.21 -13.04
N LEU A 415 -18.15 -26.84 -13.67
CA LEU A 415 -18.34 -28.29 -13.68
C LEU A 415 -18.17 -28.86 -15.09
N SER A 416 -17.43 -28.16 -15.96
CA SER A 416 -17.28 -28.50 -17.36
C SER A 416 -16.62 -29.87 -17.56
N ASP A 417 -15.61 -30.20 -16.77
CA ASP A 417 -14.93 -31.49 -16.87
C ASP A 417 -15.78 -32.64 -16.35
N LEU A 418 -16.56 -32.42 -15.29
CA LEU A 418 -17.58 -33.38 -14.85
C LEU A 418 -18.62 -33.62 -15.95
N LYS A 419 -19.06 -32.56 -16.63
CA LYS A 419 -20.00 -32.66 -17.76
C LYS A 419 -19.39 -33.43 -18.94
N LYS A 420 -18.10 -33.24 -19.23
CA LYS A 420 -17.38 -34.00 -20.27
C LYS A 420 -17.21 -35.47 -19.86
N ALA A 421 -16.87 -35.74 -18.61
CA ALA A 421 -16.71 -37.08 -18.07
C ALA A 421 -18.00 -37.89 -18.12
N LEU A 422 -19.12 -37.29 -17.70
CA LEU A 422 -20.44 -37.91 -17.80
C LEU A 422 -20.82 -38.17 -19.27
N LYS A 423 -20.53 -37.23 -20.16
CA LYS A 423 -20.76 -37.42 -21.61
C LYS A 423 -19.93 -38.54 -22.20
N GLU A 424 -18.65 -38.64 -21.85
CA GLU A 424 -17.77 -39.73 -22.29
C GLU A 424 -18.26 -41.08 -21.75
N ARG A 425 -18.67 -41.13 -20.49
CA ARG A 425 -19.11 -42.37 -19.82
C ARG A 425 -20.39 -42.95 -20.41
N PHE A 426 -21.34 -42.08 -20.74
CA PHE A 426 -22.64 -42.46 -21.27
C PHE A 426 -22.67 -42.53 -22.81
N ALA A 427 -21.58 -42.16 -23.50
CA ALA A 427 -21.47 -42.32 -24.94
C ALA A 427 -20.92 -43.72 -25.29
N PRO A 428 -21.63 -44.53 -26.10
CA PRO A 428 -21.09 -45.77 -26.63
C PRO A 428 -19.97 -45.46 -27.64
N ALA A 429 -19.03 -46.41 -27.80
CA ALA A 429 -17.91 -46.28 -28.73
C ALA A 429 -18.36 -46.01 -30.18
N ASN A 430 -19.55 -46.47 -30.57
CA ASN A 430 -20.21 -46.11 -31.82
C ASN A 430 -21.62 -45.57 -31.56
N ILE A 431 -21.89 -44.35 -32.04
CA ILE A 431 -23.17 -43.65 -31.87
C ILE A 431 -24.37 -44.36 -32.53
N TYR A 432 -24.13 -45.35 -33.39
CA TYR A 432 -25.16 -46.18 -34.01
C TYR A 432 -25.45 -47.50 -33.29
N ASP A 433 -24.76 -47.77 -32.19
CA ASP A 433 -25.02 -48.94 -31.34
C ASP A 433 -26.31 -48.76 -30.52
N PRO A 434 -26.94 -49.88 -30.07
CA PRO A 434 -28.12 -49.84 -29.22
C PRO A 434 -27.88 -49.00 -27.96
N CYS A 435 -28.86 -48.17 -27.61
CA CYS A 435 -28.72 -47.21 -26.53
C CYS A 435 -28.62 -47.93 -25.15
N PRO A 436 -27.65 -47.58 -24.28
CA PRO A 436 -27.46 -48.23 -22.99
C PRO A 436 -28.63 -48.10 -22.00
N CYS A 437 -29.61 -47.24 -22.29
CA CYS A 437 -30.82 -47.06 -21.46
C CYS A 437 -31.87 -48.16 -21.67
N GLY A 438 -31.63 -49.14 -22.53
CA GLY A 438 -32.53 -50.28 -22.76
C GLY A 438 -33.71 -49.98 -23.69
N SER A 439 -33.69 -48.88 -24.45
CA SER A 439 -34.77 -48.46 -25.34
C SER A 439 -34.81 -49.15 -26.71
N GLU A 440 -33.88 -50.07 -26.98
CA GLU A 440 -33.69 -50.78 -28.27
C GLU A 440 -33.46 -49.88 -29.52
N VAL A 441 -33.44 -48.56 -29.35
CA VAL A 441 -33.14 -47.58 -30.41
C VAL A 441 -31.64 -47.22 -30.40
N LYS A 442 -31.06 -46.86 -31.56
CA LYS A 442 -29.65 -46.42 -31.65
C LYS A 442 -29.38 -45.18 -30.81
N TYR A 443 -28.23 -45.11 -30.14
CA TYR A 443 -27.85 -44.03 -29.22
C TYR A 443 -28.03 -42.62 -29.81
N LYS A 444 -27.62 -42.39 -31.07
CA LYS A 444 -27.77 -41.12 -31.82
C LYS A 444 -29.22 -40.59 -31.83
N PHE A 445 -30.21 -41.48 -31.81
CA PHE A 445 -31.62 -41.12 -31.89
C PHE A 445 -32.37 -41.23 -30.55
N CYS A 446 -31.69 -41.69 -29.49
CA CYS A 446 -32.24 -41.86 -28.14
C CYS A 446 -31.52 -40.94 -27.13
N CYS A 447 -30.65 -41.47 -26.26
CA CYS A 447 -30.00 -40.67 -25.20
C CYS A 447 -29.08 -39.56 -25.73
N ALA A 448 -28.61 -39.60 -26.98
CA ALA A 448 -27.89 -38.48 -27.57
C ALA A 448 -28.75 -37.21 -27.72
N LYS A 449 -30.07 -37.33 -27.92
CA LYS A 449 -31.01 -36.19 -27.90
C LYS A 449 -31.23 -35.68 -26.48
N THR A 450 -31.34 -36.58 -25.50
CA THR A 450 -31.48 -36.24 -24.07
C THR A 450 -30.23 -35.55 -23.52
N MET A 451 -29.04 -35.98 -23.96
CA MET A 451 -27.73 -35.36 -23.67
C MET A 451 -27.55 -33.96 -24.24
N LYS A 452 -28.35 -33.60 -25.26
CA LYS A 452 -28.39 -32.25 -25.84
C LYS A 452 -29.09 -31.25 -24.91
N ASN A 453 -30.05 -31.73 -24.12
CA ASN A 453 -30.79 -30.97 -23.10
C ASN A 453 -30.39 -31.39 -21.66
N PHE A 454 -29.22 -32.01 -21.49
CA PHE A 454 -28.75 -32.48 -20.19
C PHE A 454 -28.42 -31.28 -19.28
N ASP A 455 -29.28 -31.08 -18.29
CA ASP A 455 -29.04 -30.19 -17.18
C ASP A 455 -28.24 -30.94 -16.11
N LEU A 456 -27.01 -30.47 -15.90
CA LEU A 456 -26.10 -31.02 -14.92
C LEU A 456 -26.64 -30.80 -13.49
N ASN A 457 -27.42 -29.74 -13.27
CA ASN A 457 -27.97 -29.41 -11.96
C ASN A 457 -29.06 -30.40 -11.56
N ASP A 458 -29.98 -30.72 -12.46
CA ASP A 458 -31.02 -31.73 -12.22
C ASP A 458 -30.41 -33.11 -11.95
N TYR A 459 -29.35 -33.47 -12.67
CA TYR A 459 -28.64 -34.72 -12.44
C TYR A 459 -27.96 -34.76 -11.06
N LEU A 460 -27.24 -33.71 -10.67
CA LEU A 460 -26.63 -33.62 -9.34
C LEU A 460 -27.67 -33.64 -8.21
N ASN A 461 -28.88 -33.10 -8.45
CA ASN A 461 -29.99 -33.12 -7.50
C ASN A 461 -30.56 -34.53 -7.29
N THR A 462 -30.45 -35.45 -8.26
CA THR A 462 -30.83 -36.87 -8.05
C THR A 462 -29.92 -37.60 -7.05
N PHE A 463 -28.71 -37.09 -6.82
CA PHE A 463 -27.79 -37.56 -5.77
C PHE A 463 -27.95 -36.79 -4.44
N ALA A 464 -28.90 -35.85 -4.35
CA ALA A 464 -29.15 -35.02 -3.18
C ALA A 464 -30.22 -35.58 -2.21
N ILE A 465 -30.95 -36.64 -2.59
CA ILE A 465 -32.00 -37.28 -1.76
C ILE A 465 -31.50 -38.66 -1.33
N GLY A 466 -31.27 -38.83 -0.03
CA GLY A 466 -30.31 -39.79 0.54
C GLY A 466 -30.86 -41.12 1.04
N SER A 467 -29.99 -41.89 1.70
CA SER A 467 -30.32 -42.86 2.75
C SER A 467 -29.07 -43.53 3.28
N SER A 468 -28.87 -43.42 4.59
CA SER A 468 -28.30 -44.50 5.40
C SER A 468 -28.91 -45.85 4.99
N SER A 469 -28.03 -46.77 4.59
CA SER A 469 -28.19 -48.22 4.74
C SER A 469 -26.85 -48.88 4.43
#